data_AF-A0A8A4TKC6-F1
#
_entry.id   AF-A0A8A4TKC6-F1
#
_cell.length_a   1.000
_cell.length_b   1.000
_cell.length_c   1.000
_cell.angle_alpha   90.00
_cell.angle_beta   90.00
_cell.angle_gamma   90.00
#
_symmetry.space_group_name_H-M   'P 1'
#
loop_
_entity.id
_entity.type
_entity.pdbx_description
1 polymer ?
#
loop_
_entity_poly.entity_id
_entity_poly.type
_entity_poly.pdbx_seq_one_letter_code
_entity_poly.pdbx_strand_id
1 'polypeptide(L)'
;MIARLLIAIAGSEKLEPITLHPYIIDTLMPDLVGHDRHPSAFLVFLFLHRRTEMGACAVSLRQIAEGTGLSKRAIQSALTRLVKRKLVSIERAGITAIPKYRIHQPWCTSQAHE
;
A
#
# COMPACT_ATOMS: atom_id res chain seq x y z
N MET A 1 22.51 25.90 -25.83
CA MET A 1 22.39 24.53 -26.36
C MET A 1 21.31 23.80 -25.55
N ILE A 2 20.06 23.94 -26.02
CA ILE A 2 18.88 23.04 -25.90
C ILE A 2 18.61 22.46 -24.49
N ALA A 3 17.76 23.06 -23.64
CA ALA A 3 16.29 23.05 -23.62
C ALA A 3 15.63 21.81 -22.99
N ARG A 4 14.98 22.06 -21.84
CA ARG A 4 13.74 21.46 -21.29
C ARG A 4 13.70 19.94 -21.02
N LEU A 5 13.47 19.61 -19.74
CA LEU A 5 12.26 18.84 -19.39
C LEU A 5 11.60 19.43 -18.15
N LEU A 6 10.76 20.43 -18.39
CA LEU A 6 9.58 20.66 -17.56
C LEU A 6 8.84 19.32 -17.52
N ILE A 7 8.71 18.73 -16.33
CA ILE A 7 7.70 17.69 -16.10
C ILE A 7 6.39 18.32 -16.55
N ALA A 8 5.84 17.77 -17.62
CA ALA A 8 4.62 18.23 -18.23
C ALA A 8 3.50 18.16 -17.20
N ILE A 9 3.12 19.32 -16.66
CA ILE A 9 1.78 19.54 -16.10
C ILE A 9 0.86 19.79 -17.31
N ALA A 10 0.77 18.79 -18.20
CA ALA A 10 -0.15 18.79 -19.33
C ALA A 10 -1.27 17.83 -18.94
N GLY A 11 -2.28 18.42 -18.31
CA GLY A 11 -3.44 17.73 -17.78
C GLY A 11 -3.96 18.52 -16.60
N SER A 12 -4.88 19.45 -16.86
CA SER A 12 -5.92 19.78 -15.88
C SER A 12 -6.81 18.55 -15.74
N GLU A 13 -6.24 17.44 -15.29
CA GLU A 13 -7.01 16.30 -14.83
C GLU A 13 -7.57 16.76 -13.50
N LYS A 14 -8.90 16.74 -13.36
CA LYS A 14 -9.54 16.97 -12.07
C LYS A 14 -8.73 16.20 -11.03
N LEU A 15 -8.32 16.87 -9.95
CA LEU A 15 -7.82 16.20 -8.77
C LEU A 15 -9.00 15.40 -8.22
N GLU A 16 -9.25 14.22 -8.79
CA GLU A 16 -10.30 13.34 -8.33
C GLU A 16 -9.92 12.96 -6.90
N PRO A 17 -10.76 13.32 -5.92
CA PRO A 17 -10.44 13.09 -4.53
C PRO A 17 -10.24 11.60 -4.32
N ILE A 18 -9.13 11.25 -3.67
CA ILE A 18 -8.92 9.87 -3.24
C ILE A 18 -9.88 9.61 -2.08
N THR A 19 -10.96 8.89 -2.35
CA THR A 19 -11.88 8.44 -1.30
C THR A 19 -11.23 7.30 -0.53
N LEU A 20 -10.91 7.55 0.74
CA LEU A 20 -10.46 6.53 1.68
C LEU A 20 -11.61 6.13 2.60
N HIS A 21 -11.74 4.83 2.85
CA HIS A 21 -12.70 4.34 3.84
C HIS A 21 -12.33 4.88 5.23
N PRO A 22 -13.29 5.36 6.06
CA PRO A 22 -13.01 5.96 7.36
C PRO A 22 -12.11 5.12 8.26
N TYR A 23 -12.33 3.79 8.27
CA TYR A 23 -11.47 2.84 8.99
C TYR A 23 -9.96 3.03 8.73
N ILE A 24 -9.56 3.38 7.51
CA ILE A 24 -8.13 3.56 7.15
C ILE A 24 -7.53 4.71 7.95
N ILE A 25 -8.27 5.80 8.12
CA ILE A 25 -7.80 7.02 8.80
C ILE A 25 -8.06 6.94 10.30
N ASP A 26 -9.25 6.50 10.70
CA ASP A 26 -9.70 6.61 12.09
C ASP A 26 -9.27 5.42 12.95
N THR A 27 -8.92 4.29 12.33
CA THR A 27 -8.54 3.06 13.06
C THR A 27 -7.15 2.58 12.65
N LEU A 28 -6.95 2.33 11.36
CA LEU A 28 -5.72 1.70 10.88
C LEU A 28 -4.49 2.60 11.06
N MET A 29 -4.62 3.91 10.81
CA MET A 29 -3.52 4.85 10.97
C MET A 29 -3.09 4.98 12.44
N PRO A 30 -3.98 5.25 13.43
CA PRO A 30 -3.61 5.23 14.84
C PRO A 30 -2.99 3.91 15.30
N ASP A 31 -3.51 2.77 14.82
CA ASP A 31 -2.99 1.46 15.17
C ASP A 31 -1.58 1.23 14.65
N LEU A 32 -1.33 1.51 13.37
CA LEU A 32 -0.02 1.27 12.76
C LEU A 32 1.00 2.33 13.14
N VAL A 33 0.63 3.61 13.14
CA VAL A 33 1.54 4.73 13.40
C VAL A 33 1.73 4.95 14.89
N GLY A 34 0.64 4.99 15.66
CA GLY A 34 0.64 5.30 17.08
C GLY A 34 0.96 4.08 17.95
N HIS A 35 0.14 3.04 17.87
CA HIS A 35 0.26 1.87 18.75
C HIS A 35 1.46 0.98 18.36
N ASP A 36 1.58 0.60 17.09
CA ASP A 36 2.67 -0.25 16.61
C ASP A 36 3.99 0.47 16.38
N ARG A 37 3.97 1.81 16.35
CA ARG A 37 5.13 2.66 16.02
C ARG A 37 5.76 2.26 14.68
N HIS A 38 4.91 2.04 13.67
CA HIS A 38 5.29 1.56 12.35
C HIS A 38 4.65 2.38 11.21
N PRO A 39 5.05 3.65 11.02
CA PRO A 39 4.52 4.50 9.96
C PRO A 39 4.82 3.96 8.55
N SER A 40 5.94 3.25 8.36
CA SER A 40 6.23 2.58 7.10
C SER A 40 5.20 1.50 6.74
N ALA A 41 4.61 0.82 7.72
CA ALA A 41 3.55 -0.16 7.49
C ALA A 41 2.30 0.50 6.92
N PHE A 42 1.94 1.67 7.45
CA PHE A 42 0.80 2.43 6.94
C PHE A 42 1.00 2.89 5.49
N LEU A 43 2.17 3.43 5.17
CA LEU A 43 2.49 3.86 3.79
C LEU A 43 2.51 2.69 2.79
N VAL A 44 3.11 1.56 3.17
CA VAL A 44 3.11 0.35 2.33
C VAL A 44 1.68 -0.20 2.15
N PHE A 45 0.86 -0.15 3.21
CA PHE A 45 -0.55 -0.54 3.11
C PHE A 45 -1.29 0.32 2.09
N LEU A 46 -1.21 1.64 2.16
CA LEU A 46 -1.86 2.55 1.21
C LEU A 46 -1.39 2.31 -0.23
N PHE A 47 -0.07 2.15 -0.42
CA PHE A 47 0.52 1.87 -1.72
C PHE A 47 -0.04 0.59 -2.35
N LEU A 48 -0.16 -0.48 -1.57
CA LEU A 48 -0.71 -1.75 -2.02
C LEU A 48 -2.23 -1.66 -2.21
N HIS A 49 -2.94 -1.05 -1.26
CA HIS A 49 -4.40 -0.90 -1.26
C HIS A 49 -4.90 -0.24 -2.56
N ARG A 50 -4.27 0.85 -2.99
CA ARG A 50 -4.60 1.54 -4.25
C ARG A 50 -4.39 0.68 -5.50
N ARG A 51 -3.55 -0.35 -5.42
CA ARG A 51 -3.22 -1.25 -6.55
C ARG A 51 -3.99 -2.57 -6.49
N THR A 52 -4.68 -2.85 -5.40
CA THR A 52 -5.43 -4.10 -5.18
C THR A 52 -6.94 -3.95 -5.40
N GLU A 53 -7.38 -3.03 -6.27
CA GLU A 53 -8.81 -2.75 -6.51
C GLU A 53 -9.64 -3.98 -6.91
N MET A 54 -9.00 -5.08 -7.34
CA MET A 54 -9.67 -6.37 -7.62
C MET A 54 -8.94 -7.57 -7.00
N GLY A 55 -8.37 -7.43 -5.80
CA GLY A 55 -7.88 -8.56 -4.99
C GLY A 55 -6.37 -8.54 -4.71
N ALA A 56 -5.57 -9.17 -5.57
CA ALA A 56 -4.12 -9.30 -5.35
C ALA A 56 -3.30 -8.52 -6.39
N CYS A 57 -2.20 -7.92 -5.96
CA CYS A 57 -1.30 -7.16 -6.82
C CYS A 57 0.10 -7.79 -6.83
N ALA A 58 0.64 -8.07 -8.01
CA ALA A 58 2.01 -8.54 -8.18
C ALA A 58 2.95 -7.34 -8.30
N VAL A 59 3.78 -7.10 -7.29
CA VAL A 59 4.68 -5.95 -7.24
C VAL A 59 6.03 -6.38 -6.69
N SER A 60 7.13 -5.89 -7.25
CA SER A 60 8.46 -6.12 -6.69
C SER A 60 8.74 -5.18 -5.51
N LEU A 61 9.66 -5.56 -4.61
CA LEU A 61 10.12 -4.67 -3.53
C LEU A 61 10.70 -3.34 -4.07
N ARG A 62 11.29 -3.37 -5.28
CA ARG A 62 11.83 -2.16 -5.94
C ARG A 62 10.71 -1.19 -6.30
N GLN A 63 9.64 -1.67 -6.91
CA GLN A 63 8.48 -0.83 -7.25
C GLN A 63 7.80 -0.25 -6.01
N ILE A 64 7.76 -1.00 -4.90
CA ILE A 64 7.28 -0.46 -3.61
C ILE A 64 8.21 0.66 -3.13
N ALA A 65 9.53 0.48 -3.23
CA ALA A 65 10.48 1.52 -2.84
C ALA A 65 10.34 2.79 -3.68
N GLU A 66 10.25 2.65 -5.01
CA GLU A 66 10.08 3.77 -5.92
C GLU A 66 8.77 4.53 -5.66
N GLY A 67 7.67 3.83 -5.39
CA GLY A 67 6.39 4.48 -5.16
C GLY A 67 6.08 4.93 -3.74
N THR A 68 6.88 4.53 -2.75
CA THR A 68 6.74 4.98 -1.34
C THR A 68 7.89 5.86 -0.86
N GLY A 69 9.01 5.89 -1.59
CA GLY A 69 10.26 6.53 -1.14
C GLY A 69 10.97 5.80 0.00
N LEU A 70 10.49 4.63 0.41
CA LEU A 70 11.04 3.89 1.55
C LEU A 70 12.24 3.04 1.15
N SER A 71 13.16 2.85 2.11
CA SER A 71 14.24 1.89 1.95
C SER A 71 13.71 0.46 1.91
N LYS A 72 14.45 -0.44 1.23
CA LYS A 72 14.10 -1.88 1.16
C LYS A 72 13.89 -2.49 2.56
N ARG A 73 14.73 -2.15 3.53
CA ARG A 73 14.62 -2.65 4.91
C ARG A 73 13.37 -2.13 5.61
N ALA A 74 13.00 -0.86 5.42
CA ALA A 74 11.77 -0.31 5.96
C ALA A 74 10.53 -1.01 5.38
N ILE A 75 10.54 -1.31 4.08
CA ILE A 75 9.46 -2.05 3.41
C ILE A 75 9.36 -3.49 3.93
N GLN A 76 10.50 -4.18 4.09
CA GLN A 76 10.49 -5.54 4.64
C GLN A 76 9.91 -5.57 6.07
N SER A 77 10.34 -4.64 6.93
CA SER A 77 9.79 -4.49 8.29
C SER A 77 8.29 -4.18 8.28
N ALA A 78 7.87 -3.26 7.40
CA ALA A 78 6.47 -2.92 7.17
C ALA A 78 5.63 -4.14 6.76
N LEU A 79 6.08 -4.91 5.77
CA LEU A 79 5.40 -6.11 5.31
C LEU A 79 5.30 -7.17 6.42
N THR A 80 6.36 -7.39 7.20
CA THR A 80 6.32 -8.29 8.36
C THR A 80 5.26 -7.85 9.36
N ARG A 81 5.15 -6.54 9.63
CA ARG A 81 4.13 -6.01 10.54
C ARG A 81 2.71 -6.22 9.99
N LEU A 82 2.48 -5.92 8.72
CA LEU A 82 1.18 -6.06 8.07
C LEU A 82 0.71 -7.52 8.02
N VAL A 83 1.62 -8.46 7.75
CA VAL A 83 1.34 -9.90 7.80
C VAL A 83 1.00 -10.34 9.22
N LYS A 84 1.76 -9.89 10.23
CA LYS A 84 1.48 -10.20 11.63
C LYS A 84 0.10 -9.72 12.07
N ARG A 85 -0.36 -8.57 11.57
CA ARG A 85 -1.71 -8.03 11.79
C ARG A 85 -2.79 -8.61 10.87
N LYS A 86 -2.45 -9.57 10.00
CA LYS A 86 -3.37 -10.18 9.02
C LYS A 86 -4.01 -9.18 8.06
N LEU A 87 -3.37 -8.04 7.83
CA LEU A 87 -3.82 -7.01 6.89
C LEU A 87 -3.32 -7.29 5.46
N VAL A 88 -2.25 -8.08 5.34
CA VAL A 88 -1.67 -8.49 4.06
C VAL A 88 -1.32 -9.97 4.10
N SER A 89 -1.63 -10.69 3.03
CA SER A 89 -1.06 -11.99 2.72
C SER A 89 -0.10 -11.88 1.54
N ILE A 90 0.96 -12.68 1.56
CA ILE A 90 2.03 -12.67 0.56
C ILE A 90 2.12 -14.09 -0.02
N GLU A 91 1.91 -14.21 -1.32
CA GLU A 91 2.06 -15.45 -2.06
C GLU A 91 3.32 -15.36 -2.95
N ARG A 92 4.12 -16.42 -2.98
CA ARG A 92 5.32 -16.52 -3.84
C ARG A 92 5.34 -17.89 -4.52
N ALA A 93 5.42 -17.90 -5.84
CA ALA A 93 5.52 -19.13 -6.63
C ALA A 93 6.95 -19.73 -6.66
N GLY A 94 7.95 -19.01 -6.14
CA GLY A 94 9.35 -19.42 -6.11
C GLY A 94 10.26 -18.33 -5.52
N ILE A 95 11.55 -18.61 -5.35
CA ILE A 95 12.53 -17.70 -4.72
C ILE A 95 12.70 -16.41 -5.54
N THR A 96 12.73 -16.52 -6.86
CA THR A 96 12.90 -15.40 -7.81
C THR A 96 11.58 -14.85 -8.34
N ALA A 97 10.45 -15.46 -7.97
CA ALA A 97 9.14 -15.02 -8.44
C ALA A 97 8.76 -13.68 -7.82
N ILE A 98 8.12 -12.81 -8.61
CA ILE A 98 7.55 -11.57 -8.11
C ILE A 98 6.46 -11.93 -7.09
N PRO A 99 6.53 -11.43 -5.85
CA PRO A 99 5.52 -11.71 -4.84
C PRO A 99 4.17 -11.10 -5.23
N LYS A 100 3.11 -11.85 -4.96
CA LYS A 100 1.73 -11.37 -5.03
C LYS A 100 1.29 -10.96 -3.63
N TYR A 101 0.78 -9.74 -3.50
CA TYR A 101 0.26 -9.21 -2.25
C TYR A 101 -1.26 -9.12 -2.33
N ARG A 102 -1.95 -9.66 -1.32
CA ARG A 102 -3.39 -9.52 -1.17
C ARG A 102 -3.66 -8.69 0.09
N ILE A 103 -4.43 -7.62 -0.06
CA ILE A 103 -4.85 -6.77 1.06
C ILE A 103 -6.13 -7.35 1.64
N HIS A 104 -6.20 -7.41 2.97
CA HIS A 104 -7.42 -7.74 3.71
C HIS A 104 -8.04 -6.46 4.23
N GLN A 105 -9.32 -6.25 3.91
CA GLN A 105 -10.11 -5.09 4.33
C GLN A 105 -11.11 -5.56 5.40
N PRO A 106 -10.74 -5.54 6.70
CA PRO A 106 -11.58 -6.10 7.76
C PRO A 106 -12.98 -5.45 7.83
N TRP A 107 -13.11 -4.20 7.38
CA TRP A 107 -14.39 -3.49 7.34
C TRP A 107 -15.34 -3.96 6.23
N CYS A 108 -14.84 -4.55 5.14
CA CYS A 108 -15.71 -5.09 4.08
C CYS A 108 -16.33 -6.45 4.44
N THR A 109 -15.80 -7.14 5.44
CA THR A 109 -16.34 -8.45 5.89
C THR A 109 -17.55 -8.29 6.84
N SER A 110 -17.83 -7.08 7.33
CA SER A 110 -18.90 -6.85 8.30
C SER A 110 -20.31 -6.66 7.71
N GLN A 111 -20.51 -6.93 6.41
CA GLN A 111 -21.81 -6.80 5.73
C GLN A 111 -22.55 -8.14 5.53
N ALA A 112 -22.12 -9.23 6.18
CA ALA A 112 -22.74 -10.57 6.03
C ALA A 112 -23.40 -11.11 7.31
N HIS A 113 -23.64 -10.26 8.30
CA HIS A 113 -24.40 -10.60 9.51
C HIS A 113 -25.34 -9.45 9.88
N GLU A 114 -26.39 -9.26 9.08
CA GLU A 114 -27.65 -8.66 9.51
C GLU A 114 -28.81 -9.39 8.84
#